data_AF-A0A1Y3BE05-F1
#
_entry.id   AF-A0A1Y3BE05-F1
#
_cell.length_a   1.000
_cell.length_b   1.000
_cell.length_c   1.000
_cell.angle_alpha   90.00
_cell.angle_beta   90.00
_cell.angle_gamma   90.00
#
_symmetry.space_group_name_H-M   'P 1'
#
loop_
_entity.id
_entity.type
_entity.pdbx_description
1 polymer ?
#
loop_
_entity_poly.entity_id
_entity_poly.type
_entity_poly.pdbx_seq_one_letter_code
_entity_poly.pdbx_strand_id
1 'polypeptide(L)'
;MSALMMNSSKNLSLLLMETIYLVCELFITIAPYTYRELIEHDAKENAIFHNNCLMFGHLMECMALTHKPYLDSLFELVPSIRNIGSQIFLNQMRYQERKLYRYITNETFIQSLQEIVNETPRTDLRISSQSHFEFRESLNNCLKHLNYLRCSFYQILSMKIYDKIMATLLQTLLNEFIQSLLSINDISSLGSSHLYNEIDYFCKELKLFLIDSEDVIFKWMKLNEINFLLKSSLLEILNRWADGHGLLANYLKPDEVKHLIRALFQNNERRAKVLAKIK
;
A
#
# COMPACT_ATOMS: atom_id res chain seq x y z
N MET A 1 2.43 -13.23 43.52
CA MET A 1 3.33 -14.27 42.96
C MET A 1 4.61 -14.43 43.77
N SER A 2 5.31 -13.35 44.15
CA SER A 2 6.52 -13.44 44.99
C SER A 2 6.29 -14.17 46.34
N ALA A 3 5.21 -13.85 47.06
CA ALA A 3 4.89 -14.52 48.32
C ALA A 3 4.54 -16.02 48.16
N LEU A 4 3.90 -16.39 47.05
CA LEU A 4 3.58 -17.80 46.72
C LEU A 4 4.83 -18.58 46.31
N MET A 5 5.73 -17.96 45.56
CA MET A 5 7.03 -18.54 45.17
C MET A 5 8.00 -18.66 46.37
N MET A 6 7.91 -17.73 47.34
CA MET A 6 8.74 -17.75 48.55
C MET A 6 8.18 -18.64 49.67
N ASN A 7 6.85 -18.80 49.77
CA ASN A 7 6.19 -19.58 50.83
C ASN A 7 5.74 -20.98 50.39
N SER A 8 6.03 -21.41 49.16
CA SER A 8 5.76 -22.77 48.68
C SER A 8 6.93 -23.71 48.94
N SER A 9 6.66 -25.02 49.02
CA SER A 9 7.75 -26.00 49.04
C SER A 9 8.56 -25.88 47.75
N LYS A 10 9.89 -26.09 47.80
CA LYS A 10 10.79 -26.00 46.62
C LYS A 10 10.27 -26.73 45.38
N ASN A 11 9.57 -27.86 45.58
CA ASN A 11 8.99 -28.66 44.49
C ASN A 11 7.80 -27.95 43.83
N LEU A 12 6.95 -27.27 44.60
CA LEU A 12 5.81 -26.53 44.07
C LEU A 12 6.25 -25.27 43.32
N SER A 13 7.29 -24.57 43.79
CA SER A 13 7.86 -23.44 43.06
C SER A 13 8.47 -23.87 41.72
N LEU A 14 9.17 -25.01 41.65
CA LEU A 14 9.73 -25.51 40.38
C LEU A 14 8.63 -25.90 39.39
N LEU A 15 7.60 -26.63 39.87
CA LEU A 15 6.47 -27.06 39.03
C LEU A 15 5.70 -25.86 38.45
N LEU A 16 5.48 -24.81 39.25
CA LEU A 16 4.79 -23.61 38.79
C LEU A 16 5.55 -22.94 37.62
N MET A 17 6.87 -22.94 37.70
CA MET A 17 7.75 -22.26 36.75
C MET A 17 7.83 -23.00 35.43
N GLU A 18 7.94 -24.32 35.50
CA GLU A 18 7.83 -25.21 34.35
C GLU A 18 6.45 -25.09 33.69
N THR A 19 5.38 -25.03 34.49
CA THR A 19 4.02 -24.83 33.97
C THR A 19 3.87 -23.50 33.25
N ILE A 20 4.39 -22.39 33.80
CA ILE A 20 4.36 -21.07 33.16
C ILE A 20 5.08 -21.12 31.80
N TYR A 21 6.29 -21.71 31.78
CA TYR A 21 7.06 -21.86 30.55
C TYR A 21 6.29 -22.66 29.50
N LEU A 22 5.80 -23.85 29.86
CA LEU A 22 5.07 -24.74 28.97
C LEU A 22 3.79 -24.10 28.43
N VAL A 23 3.04 -23.35 29.24
CA VAL A 23 1.84 -22.63 28.77
C VAL A 23 2.20 -21.55 27.75
N CYS A 24 3.29 -20.82 27.98
CA CYS A 24 3.76 -19.81 27.02
C CYS A 24 4.22 -20.45 25.71
N GLU A 25 5.01 -21.53 25.79
CA GLU A 25 5.46 -22.30 24.63
C GLU A 25 4.29 -22.91 23.84
N LEU A 26 3.29 -23.41 24.55
CA LEU A 26 2.07 -23.95 23.96
C LEU A 26 1.31 -22.88 23.19
N PHE A 27 1.15 -21.67 23.76
CA PHE A 27 0.52 -20.55 23.06
C PHE A 27 1.27 -20.20 21.76
N ILE A 28 2.60 -20.05 21.85
CA ILE A 28 3.48 -19.73 20.72
C ILE A 28 3.32 -20.78 19.61
N THR A 29 3.23 -22.05 19.99
CA THR A 29 3.18 -23.18 19.04
C THR A 29 1.79 -23.45 18.49
N ILE A 30 0.72 -23.28 19.27
CA ILE A 30 -0.63 -23.72 18.89
C ILE A 30 -1.48 -22.57 18.35
N ALA A 31 -1.46 -21.39 18.99
CA ALA A 31 -2.38 -20.30 18.64
C ALA A 31 -2.29 -19.88 17.15
N PRO A 32 -1.11 -19.76 16.52
CA PRO A 32 -1.01 -19.44 15.10
C PRO A 32 -1.67 -20.47 14.17
N TYR A 33 -1.71 -21.74 14.58
CA TYR A 33 -2.27 -22.82 13.77
C TYR A 33 -3.78 -22.96 14.00
N THR A 34 -4.21 -22.90 15.26
CA THR A 34 -5.63 -23.01 15.62
C THR A 34 -6.45 -21.86 15.06
N TYR A 35 -5.92 -20.63 15.11
CA TYR A 35 -6.62 -19.43 14.64
C TYR A 35 -6.16 -18.98 13.25
N ARG A 36 -5.46 -19.84 12.49
CA ARG A 36 -4.86 -19.50 11.22
C ARG A 36 -5.85 -18.86 10.25
N GLU A 37 -6.99 -19.50 10.04
CA GLU A 37 -7.99 -19.03 9.06
C GLU A 37 -8.43 -17.61 9.37
N LEU A 38 -8.73 -17.34 10.64
CA LEU A 38 -9.14 -16.02 11.12
C LEU A 38 -8.03 -14.98 10.96
N ILE A 39 -6.82 -15.30 11.42
CA ILE A 39 -5.67 -14.39 11.43
C ILE A 39 -5.17 -14.11 10.01
N GLU A 40 -5.23 -15.06 9.08
CA GLU A 40 -4.77 -14.87 7.71
C GLU A 40 -5.80 -14.16 6.82
N HIS A 41 -7.10 -14.32 7.06
CA HIS A 41 -8.13 -13.77 6.17
C HIS A 41 -8.70 -12.43 6.66
N ASP A 42 -8.68 -12.15 7.96
CA ASP A 42 -9.15 -10.89 8.52
C ASP A 42 -7.98 -9.99 8.95
N ALA A 43 -7.83 -8.85 8.28
CA ALA A 43 -6.79 -7.87 8.60
C ALA A 43 -6.90 -7.35 10.05
N LYS A 44 -8.12 -7.18 10.58
CA LYS A 44 -8.34 -6.69 11.94
C LYS A 44 -7.82 -7.70 12.96
N GLU A 45 -8.24 -8.96 12.82
CA GLU A 45 -7.81 -10.05 13.72
C GLU A 45 -6.31 -10.29 13.63
N ASN A 46 -5.73 -10.16 12.44
CA ASN A 46 -4.29 -10.19 12.24
C ASN A 46 -3.55 -9.11 13.04
N ALA A 47 -4.03 -7.87 13.00
CA ALA A 47 -3.46 -6.75 13.74
C ALA A 47 -3.62 -6.93 15.26
N ILE A 48 -4.76 -7.45 15.71
CA ILE A 48 -4.99 -7.78 17.13
C ILE A 48 -3.99 -8.86 17.57
N PHE A 49 -3.83 -9.92 16.79
CA PHE A 49 -2.89 -10.99 17.09
C PHE A 49 -1.45 -10.46 17.18
N HIS A 50 -1.04 -9.60 16.25
CA HIS A 50 0.27 -8.94 16.29
C HIS A 50 0.49 -8.20 17.61
N ASN A 51 -0.46 -7.33 18.00
CA ASN A 51 -0.38 -6.58 19.24
C ASN A 51 -0.39 -7.48 20.47
N ASN A 52 -1.19 -8.54 20.46
CA ASN A 52 -1.25 -9.52 21.55
C ASN A 52 0.10 -10.21 21.73
N CYS A 53 0.76 -10.63 20.63
CA CYS A 53 2.11 -11.19 20.70
C CYS A 53 3.14 -10.20 21.26
N LEU A 54 3.07 -8.92 20.86
CA LEU A 54 3.97 -7.89 21.39
C LEU A 54 3.75 -7.64 22.88
N MET A 55 2.49 -7.48 23.29
CA MET A 55 2.10 -7.26 24.68
C MET A 55 2.47 -8.48 25.54
N PHE A 56 2.15 -9.68 25.08
CA PHE A 56 2.44 -10.90 25.82
C PHE A 56 3.96 -11.08 25.96
N GLY A 57 4.74 -10.86 24.90
CA GLY A 57 6.20 -10.86 24.99
C GLY A 57 6.73 -9.82 25.99
N HIS A 58 6.14 -8.63 26.07
CA HIS A 58 6.50 -7.63 27.09
C HIS A 58 6.15 -8.07 28.52
N LEU A 59 4.96 -8.64 28.73
CA LEU A 59 4.57 -9.16 30.05
C LEU A 59 5.48 -10.32 30.49
N MET A 60 5.83 -11.22 29.58
CA MET A 60 6.79 -12.30 29.83
C MET A 60 8.17 -11.75 30.22
N GLU A 61 8.67 -10.74 29.50
CA GLU A 61 9.94 -10.07 29.79
C GLU A 61 9.93 -9.43 31.19
N CYS A 62 8.89 -8.65 31.51
CA CYS A 62 8.73 -8.02 32.83
C CYS A 62 8.66 -9.07 33.95
N MET A 63 7.93 -10.16 33.72
CA MET A 63 7.78 -11.24 34.70
C MET A 63 9.12 -11.97 34.94
N ALA A 64 9.87 -12.28 33.88
CA ALA A 64 11.19 -12.89 33.96
C ALA A 64 12.17 -11.99 34.73
N LEU A 65 12.22 -10.69 34.41
CA LEU A 65 13.08 -9.72 35.09
C LEU A 65 12.73 -9.54 36.58
N THR A 66 11.44 -9.49 36.92
CA THR A 66 10.97 -9.28 38.30
C THR A 66 11.27 -10.47 39.20
N HIS A 67 11.33 -11.67 38.63
CA HIS A 67 11.51 -12.92 39.38
C HIS A 67 12.84 -13.60 39.10
N LYS A 68 13.86 -12.83 38.72
CA LYS A 68 15.22 -13.36 38.58
C LYS A 68 15.76 -13.93 39.90
N PRO A 69 16.56 -15.01 39.84
CA PRO A 69 16.96 -15.76 38.63
C PRO A 69 15.96 -16.85 38.22
N TYR A 70 14.85 -17.01 38.93
CA TYR A 70 14.00 -18.19 38.83
C TYR A 70 13.35 -18.36 37.45
N LEU A 71 12.90 -17.26 36.82
CA LEU A 71 12.20 -17.26 35.52
C LEU A 71 13.10 -16.95 34.32
N ASP A 72 14.43 -17.12 34.43
CA ASP A 72 15.35 -16.74 33.35
C ASP A 72 15.05 -17.46 32.02
N SER A 73 14.62 -18.72 32.04
CA SER A 73 14.23 -19.46 30.83
C SER A 73 13.02 -18.87 30.09
N LEU A 74 12.12 -18.17 30.78
CA LEU A 74 10.98 -17.49 30.15
C LEU A 74 11.44 -16.34 29.23
N PHE A 75 12.59 -15.73 29.55
CA PHE A 75 13.19 -14.67 28.74
C PHE A 75 13.57 -15.16 27.34
N GLU A 76 13.93 -16.45 27.20
CA GLU A 76 14.30 -17.06 25.91
C GLU A 76 13.11 -17.17 24.95
N LEU A 77 11.88 -17.23 25.46
CA LEU A 77 10.66 -17.29 24.65
C LEU A 77 10.19 -15.91 24.15
N VAL A 78 10.66 -14.82 24.75
CA VAL A 78 10.24 -13.44 24.41
C VAL A 78 10.52 -13.10 22.94
N PRO A 79 11.72 -13.37 22.38
CA PRO A 79 11.97 -13.14 20.96
C PRO A 79 11.05 -14.00 20.06
N SER A 80 10.80 -15.26 20.45
CA SER A 80 9.99 -16.20 19.68
C SER A 80 8.56 -15.71 19.49
N ILE A 81 7.88 -15.30 20.57
CA ILE A 81 6.50 -14.81 20.47
C ILE A 81 6.40 -13.50 19.66
N ARG A 82 7.33 -12.57 19.88
CA ARG A 82 7.37 -11.29 19.14
C ARG A 82 7.62 -11.51 17.66
N ASN A 83 8.53 -12.44 17.32
CA ASN A 83 8.86 -12.76 15.93
C ASN A 83 7.67 -13.42 15.21
N ILE A 84 7.00 -14.40 15.83
CA ILE A 84 5.82 -15.04 15.21
C ILE A 84 4.73 -14.01 14.91
N GLY A 85 4.37 -13.17 15.89
CA GLY A 85 3.38 -12.10 15.68
C GLY A 85 3.79 -11.10 14.59
N SER A 86 5.08 -10.79 14.49
CA SER A 86 5.60 -9.89 13.45
C SER A 86 5.62 -10.53 12.06
N GLN A 87 6.02 -11.80 11.94
CA GLN A 87 6.08 -12.51 10.66
C GLN A 87 4.70 -12.72 10.05
N ILE A 88 3.74 -13.15 10.87
CA ILE A 88 2.36 -13.34 10.42
C ILE A 88 1.76 -12.01 9.96
N PHE A 89 2.04 -10.94 10.70
CA PHE A 89 1.58 -9.60 10.34
C PHE A 89 2.21 -9.09 9.04
N LEU A 90 3.52 -9.26 8.86
CA LEU A 90 4.21 -8.89 7.61
C LEU A 90 3.70 -9.68 6.41
N ASN A 91 3.41 -10.98 6.58
CA ASN A 91 2.82 -11.79 5.51
C ASN A 91 1.42 -11.28 5.14
N GLN A 92 0.64 -10.83 6.12
CA GLN A 92 -0.64 -10.19 5.86
C GLN A 92 -0.47 -8.88 5.08
N MET A 93 0.48 -8.03 5.45
CA MET A 93 0.73 -6.80 4.70
C MET A 93 1.09 -7.07 3.23
N ARG A 94 1.95 -8.07 2.97
CA ARG A 94 2.27 -8.52 1.61
C ARG A 94 1.07 -9.08 0.87
N TYR A 95 0.13 -9.70 1.57
CA TYR A 95 -1.12 -10.15 0.96
C TYR A 95 -1.99 -8.97 0.53
N GLN A 96 -2.17 -7.96 1.41
CA GLN A 96 -2.94 -6.76 1.09
C GLN A 96 -2.31 -5.95 -0.04
N GLU A 97 -0.98 -5.84 -0.07
CA GLU A 97 -0.23 -5.22 -1.16
C GLU A 97 -0.50 -5.91 -2.50
N ARG A 98 -0.40 -7.25 -2.55
CA ARG A 98 -0.72 -8.03 -3.75
C ARG A 98 -2.16 -7.87 -4.19
N LYS A 99 -3.09 -7.66 -3.26
CA LYS A 99 -4.50 -7.44 -3.56
C LYS A 99 -4.72 -6.08 -4.24
N LEU A 100 -4.10 -5.02 -3.72
CA LEU A 100 -4.10 -3.71 -4.39
C LEU A 100 -3.48 -3.77 -5.78
N TYR A 101 -2.30 -4.39 -5.90
CA TYR A 101 -1.62 -4.62 -7.17
C TYR A 101 -2.57 -5.26 -8.20
N ARG A 102 -3.24 -6.36 -7.82
CA ARG A 102 -4.16 -7.10 -8.70
C ARG A 102 -5.36 -6.29 -9.18
N TYR A 103 -5.80 -5.27 -8.46
CA TYR A 103 -6.91 -4.42 -8.94
C TYR A 103 -6.49 -3.58 -10.14
N ILE A 104 -5.23 -3.17 -10.25
CA ILE A 104 -4.73 -2.26 -11.30
C ILE A 104 -3.75 -2.92 -12.28
N THR A 105 -3.63 -4.25 -12.23
CA THR A 105 -2.77 -5.00 -13.18
C THR A 105 -3.43 -6.28 -13.67
N ASN A 106 -4.71 -6.51 -13.37
CA ASN A 106 -5.43 -7.64 -13.95
C ASN A 106 -5.75 -7.37 -15.44
N GLU A 107 -6.09 -8.44 -16.17
CA GLU A 107 -6.36 -8.37 -17.60
C GLU A 107 -7.50 -7.40 -17.92
N THR A 108 -8.57 -7.39 -17.12
CA THR A 108 -9.73 -6.49 -17.27
C THR A 108 -9.33 -5.02 -17.16
N PHE A 109 -8.49 -4.65 -16.19
CA PHE A 109 -7.97 -3.29 -16.04
C PHE A 109 -7.10 -2.90 -17.23
N ILE A 110 -6.22 -3.80 -17.67
CA ILE A 110 -5.30 -3.51 -18.80
C ILE A 110 -6.11 -3.34 -20.09
N GLN A 111 -7.09 -4.20 -20.34
CA GLN A 111 -7.97 -4.12 -21.52
C GLN A 111 -8.81 -2.85 -21.49
N SER A 112 -9.48 -2.55 -20.36
CA SER A 112 -10.27 -1.31 -20.24
C SER A 112 -9.42 -0.05 -20.40
N LEU A 113 -8.21 0.00 -19.83
CA LEU A 113 -7.26 1.08 -20.08
C LEU A 113 -6.90 1.21 -21.56
N GLN A 114 -6.62 0.09 -22.24
CA GLN A 114 -6.32 0.06 -23.67
C GLN A 114 -7.49 0.51 -24.55
N GLU A 115 -8.72 0.18 -24.17
CA GLU A 115 -9.92 0.60 -24.91
C GLU A 115 -10.18 2.11 -24.73
N ILE A 116 -10.01 2.64 -23.52
CA ILE A 116 -10.15 4.07 -23.24
C ILE A 116 -9.08 4.87 -23.99
N VAL A 117 -7.80 4.49 -23.93
CA VAL A 117 -6.72 5.27 -24.58
C VAL A 117 -6.87 5.32 -26.10
N ASN A 118 -7.47 4.29 -26.71
CA ASN A 118 -7.67 4.19 -28.15
C ASN A 118 -9.05 4.70 -28.60
N GLU A 119 -9.85 5.26 -27.69
CA GLU A 119 -11.24 5.62 -27.98
C GLU A 119 -11.34 6.73 -29.05
N THR A 120 -12.27 6.60 -29.98
CA THR A 120 -12.52 7.61 -31.03
C THR A 120 -14.01 7.91 -31.11
N PRO A 121 -14.44 9.00 -31.79
CA PRO A 121 -15.86 9.27 -32.00
C PRO A 121 -16.63 8.16 -32.75
N ARG A 122 -15.94 7.16 -33.31
CA ARG A 122 -16.51 6.00 -34.00
C ARG A 122 -16.51 4.73 -33.16
N THR A 123 -15.95 4.76 -31.94
CA THR A 123 -15.94 3.60 -31.03
C THR A 123 -17.38 3.24 -30.66
N ASP A 124 -17.68 1.95 -30.61
CA ASP A 124 -19.00 1.46 -30.22
C ASP A 124 -19.32 1.91 -28.78
N LEU A 125 -20.49 2.53 -28.60
CA LEU A 125 -20.95 3.07 -27.31
C LEU A 125 -21.00 1.99 -26.21
N ARG A 126 -21.29 0.74 -26.56
CA ARG A 126 -21.33 -0.37 -25.60
C ARG A 126 -19.92 -0.72 -25.11
N ILE A 127 -18.93 -0.73 -26.00
CA ILE A 127 -17.52 -1.00 -25.66
C ILE A 127 -16.98 0.15 -24.79
N SER A 128 -17.24 1.39 -25.19
CA SER A 128 -16.89 2.59 -24.41
C SER A 128 -17.51 2.53 -23.00
N SER A 129 -18.82 2.29 -22.89
CA SER A 129 -19.46 2.25 -21.57
C SER A 129 -18.91 1.13 -20.67
N GLN A 130 -18.61 -0.04 -21.23
CA GLN A 130 -18.07 -1.17 -20.49
C GLN A 130 -16.64 -0.91 -19.98
N SER A 131 -15.74 -0.45 -20.85
CA SER A 131 -14.35 -0.14 -20.46
C SER A 131 -14.28 0.93 -19.39
N HIS A 132 -15.06 1.99 -19.51
CA HIS A 132 -15.13 3.03 -18.48
C HIS A 132 -15.61 2.49 -17.14
N PHE A 133 -16.63 1.62 -17.16
CA PHE A 133 -17.12 0.97 -15.94
C PHE A 133 -16.05 0.09 -15.29
N GLU A 134 -15.39 -0.79 -16.05
CA GLU A 134 -14.37 -1.73 -15.55
C GLU A 134 -13.12 -1.03 -15.02
N PHE A 135 -12.66 0.00 -15.72
CA PHE A 135 -11.53 0.82 -15.30
C PHE A 135 -11.84 1.53 -13.97
N ARG A 136 -13.01 2.19 -13.90
CA ARG A 136 -13.47 2.88 -12.69
C ARG A 136 -13.71 1.91 -11.54
N GLU A 137 -14.27 0.74 -11.81
CA GLU A 137 -14.50 -0.30 -10.80
C GLU A 137 -13.18 -0.75 -10.17
N SER A 138 -12.14 -0.94 -10.98
CA SER A 138 -10.80 -1.31 -10.53
C SER A 138 -10.19 -0.26 -9.59
N LEU A 139 -10.30 1.03 -9.96
CA LEU A 139 -9.87 2.15 -9.11
C LEU A 139 -10.69 2.23 -7.82
N ASN A 140 -12.01 2.06 -7.91
CA ASN A 140 -12.90 2.03 -6.75
C ASN A 140 -12.61 0.86 -5.82
N ASN A 141 -12.23 -0.30 -6.35
CA ASN A 141 -11.85 -1.45 -5.54
C ASN A 141 -10.58 -1.17 -4.73
N CYS A 142 -9.63 -0.43 -5.29
CA CYS A 142 -8.47 0.06 -4.54
C CYS A 142 -8.90 0.98 -3.38
N LEU A 143 -9.74 1.97 -3.66
CA LEU A 143 -10.23 2.93 -2.63
C LEU A 143 -11.03 2.23 -1.52
N LYS A 144 -11.95 1.33 -1.89
CA LYS A 144 -12.71 0.51 -0.93
C LYS A 144 -11.79 -0.34 -0.07
N HIS A 145 -10.76 -0.93 -0.67
CA HIS A 145 -9.82 -1.77 0.05
C HIS A 145 -8.93 -0.96 1.01
N LEU A 146 -8.42 0.20 0.58
CA LEU A 146 -7.70 1.14 1.46
C LEU A 146 -8.58 1.59 2.64
N ASN A 147 -9.87 1.85 2.39
CA ASN A 147 -10.81 2.20 3.46
C ASN A 147 -11.04 1.05 4.44
N TYR A 148 -11.20 -0.17 3.93
CA TYR A 148 -11.28 -1.36 4.79
C TYR A 148 -10.06 -1.47 5.70
N LEU A 149 -8.84 -1.37 5.14
CA LEU A 149 -7.60 -1.48 5.92
C LEU A 149 -7.46 -0.34 6.93
N ARG A 150 -7.82 0.89 6.55
CA ARG A 150 -7.88 2.03 7.48
C ARG A 150 -8.75 1.72 8.68
N CYS A 151 -9.99 1.27 8.46
CA CYS A 151 -10.91 0.93 9.54
C CYS A 151 -10.41 -0.25 10.39
N SER A 152 -9.80 -1.26 9.76
CA SER A 152 -9.28 -2.45 10.44
C SER A 152 -8.02 -2.17 11.28
N PHE A 153 -7.21 -1.17 10.93
CA PHE A 153 -5.93 -0.93 11.60
C PHE A 153 -5.91 0.28 12.53
N TYR A 154 -6.63 1.35 12.22
CA TYR A 154 -6.46 2.66 12.88
C TYR A 154 -6.65 2.63 14.40
N GLN A 155 -7.61 1.84 14.91
CA GLN A 155 -7.88 1.73 16.34
C GLN A 155 -7.03 0.68 17.06
N ILE A 156 -6.32 -0.17 16.31
CA ILE A 156 -5.60 -1.32 16.86
C ILE A 156 -4.11 -1.02 16.88
N LEU A 157 -3.53 -0.58 15.76
CA LEU A 157 -2.09 -0.37 15.66
C LEU A 157 -1.68 0.98 16.27
N SER A 158 -0.43 1.06 16.73
CA SER A 158 0.16 2.36 17.04
C SER A 158 0.23 3.23 15.78
N MET A 159 0.07 4.55 15.92
CA MET A 159 0.11 5.49 14.78
C MET A 159 1.36 5.29 13.92
N LYS A 160 2.53 5.12 14.53
CA LYS A 160 3.79 4.88 13.81
C LYS A 160 3.76 3.64 12.91
N ILE A 161 3.17 2.54 13.39
CA ILE A 161 3.07 1.29 12.62
C ILE A 161 2.00 1.45 11.54
N TYR A 162 0.84 2.01 11.90
CA TYR A 162 -0.26 2.31 10.99
C TYR A 162 0.21 3.15 9.79
N ASP A 163 0.86 4.29 10.05
CA ASP A 163 1.33 5.22 9.03
C ASP A 163 2.32 4.54 8.09
N LYS A 164 3.26 3.76 8.64
CA LYS A 164 4.26 3.02 7.85
C LYS A 164 3.60 2.02 6.88
N ILE A 165 2.62 1.27 7.35
CA ILE A 165 1.92 0.28 6.53
C ILE A 165 1.13 0.96 5.43
N MET A 166 0.29 1.92 5.80
CA MET A 166 -0.57 2.61 4.85
C MET A 166 0.27 3.38 3.83
N ALA A 167 1.40 3.98 4.23
CA ALA A 167 2.35 4.58 3.31
C ALA A 167 2.92 3.55 2.31
N THR A 168 3.32 2.37 2.78
CA THR A 168 3.83 1.30 1.91
C THR A 168 2.77 0.85 0.89
N LEU A 169 1.52 0.65 1.33
CA LEU A 169 0.42 0.24 0.45
C LEU A 169 0.09 1.30 -0.60
N LEU A 170 0.07 2.58 -0.21
CA LEU A 170 -0.15 3.70 -1.13
C LEU A 170 1.00 3.85 -2.12
N GLN A 171 2.24 3.66 -1.66
CA GLN A 171 3.41 3.69 -2.52
C GLN A 171 3.36 2.62 -3.60
N THR A 172 2.95 1.39 -3.27
CA THR A 172 2.81 0.32 -4.25
C THR A 172 1.69 0.64 -5.24
N LEU A 173 0.50 1.02 -4.74
CA LEU A 173 -0.62 1.38 -5.60
C LEU A 173 -0.28 2.52 -6.59
N LEU A 174 0.29 3.61 -6.08
CA LEU A 174 0.65 4.76 -6.90
C LEU A 174 1.75 4.43 -7.90
N ASN A 175 2.77 3.66 -7.50
CA ASN A 175 3.82 3.25 -8.42
C ASN A 175 3.28 2.50 -9.61
N GLU A 176 2.52 1.43 -9.36
CA GLU A 176 2.01 0.56 -10.41
C GLU A 176 1.05 1.29 -11.32
N PHE A 177 0.21 2.18 -10.75
CA PHE A 177 -0.70 2.99 -11.57
C PHE A 177 0.06 4.02 -12.42
N ILE A 178 1.11 4.65 -11.88
CA ILE A 178 1.96 5.56 -12.66
C ILE A 178 2.69 4.80 -13.77
N GLN A 179 3.22 3.60 -13.49
CA GLN A 179 3.90 2.80 -14.50
C GLN A 179 2.96 2.32 -15.59
N SER A 180 1.72 1.92 -15.25
CA SER A 180 0.75 1.54 -16.28
C SER A 180 0.44 2.70 -17.22
N LEU A 181 0.29 3.93 -16.69
CA LEU A 181 0.10 5.13 -17.51
C LEU A 181 1.34 5.48 -18.36
N LEU A 182 2.55 5.38 -17.80
CA LEU A 182 3.80 5.65 -18.52
C LEU A 182 4.18 4.55 -19.53
N SER A 183 3.46 3.43 -19.58
CA SER A 183 3.68 2.38 -20.56
C SER A 183 2.87 2.56 -21.86
N ILE A 184 1.96 3.53 -21.89
CA ILE A 184 1.03 3.75 -23.00
C ILE A 184 1.73 4.51 -24.13
N ASN A 185 1.83 3.88 -25.29
CA ASN A 185 2.58 4.45 -26.41
C ASN A 185 1.83 5.51 -27.22
N ASP A 186 0.51 5.39 -27.35
CA ASP A 186 -0.35 6.28 -28.11
C ASP A 186 -1.68 6.48 -27.36
N ILE A 187 -2.15 7.73 -27.30
CA ILE A 187 -3.39 8.11 -26.63
C ILE A 187 -4.17 9.02 -27.58
N SER A 188 -5.42 8.65 -27.87
CA SER A 188 -6.30 9.47 -28.70
C SER A 188 -6.74 10.74 -27.96
N SER A 189 -7.19 11.76 -28.70
CA SER A 189 -7.70 12.98 -28.07
C SER A 189 -8.89 12.74 -27.14
N LEU A 190 -9.78 11.79 -27.48
CA LEU A 190 -10.96 11.47 -26.68
C LEU A 190 -10.55 10.65 -25.44
N GLY A 191 -9.71 9.64 -25.64
CA GLY A 191 -9.16 8.82 -24.57
C GLY A 191 -8.39 9.65 -23.54
N SER A 192 -7.61 10.63 -23.98
CA SER A 192 -6.90 11.54 -23.09
C SER A 192 -7.85 12.34 -22.19
N SER A 193 -8.95 12.86 -22.75
CA SER A 193 -9.96 13.58 -21.97
C SER A 193 -10.69 12.68 -20.97
N HIS A 194 -10.95 11.43 -21.35
CA HIS A 194 -11.62 10.47 -20.49
C HIS A 194 -10.72 10.00 -19.34
N LEU A 195 -9.47 9.61 -19.64
CA LEU A 195 -8.48 9.29 -18.61
C LEU A 195 -8.26 10.43 -17.64
N TYR A 196 -8.20 11.67 -18.15
CA TYR A 196 -8.10 12.85 -17.28
C TYR A 196 -9.20 12.87 -16.21
N ASN A 197 -10.45 12.63 -16.61
CA ASN A 197 -11.59 12.66 -15.69
C ASN A 197 -11.55 11.52 -14.68
N GLU A 198 -11.18 10.31 -15.12
CA GLU A 198 -11.07 9.14 -14.24
C GLU A 198 -9.92 9.29 -13.22
N ILE A 199 -8.75 9.76 -13.67
CA ILE A 199 -7.60 10.00 -12.80
C ILE A 199 -7.88 11.17 -11.85
N ASP A 200 -8.50 12.26 -12.32
CA ASP A 200 -8.89 13.39 -11.48
C ASP A 200 -9.86 12.97 -10.37
N TYR A 201 -10.86 12.14 -10.70
CA TYR A 201 -11.76 11.55 -9.71
C TYR A 201 -10.99 10.69 -8.70
N PHE A 202 -10.16 9.77 -9.18
CA PHE A 202 -9.39 8.88 -8.31
C PHE A 202 -8.44 9.66 -7.38
N CYS A 203 -7.73 10.67 -7.89
CA CYS A 203 -6.83 11.51 -7.10
C CYS A 203 -7.57 12.27 -5.97
N LYS A 204 -8.80 12.74 -6.23
CA LYS A 204 -9.63 13.42 -5.22
C LYS A 204 -10.03 12.47 -4.09
N GLU A 205 -10.46 11.27 -4.42
CA GLU A 205 -10.82 10.25 -3.42
C GLU A 205 -9.60 9.71 -2.68
N LEU A 206 -8.50 9.46 -3.40
CA LEU A 206 -7.25 8.96 -2.83
C LEU A 206 -6.65 9.92 -1.81
N LYS A 207 -6.88 11.23 -1.97
CA LYS A 207 -6.42 12.28 -1.04
C LYS A 207 -6.81 12.00 0.42
N LEU A 208 -7.95 11.33 0.65
CA LEU A 208 -8.45 10.98 1.98
C LEU A 208 -7.59 9.95 2.72
N PHE A 209 -6.68 9.28 2.01
CA PHE A 209 -5.80 8.26 2.56
C PHE A 209 -4.34 8.72 2.64
N LEU A 210 -4.00 9.90 2.13
CA LEU A 210 -2.63 10.38 2.15
C LEU A 210 -2.09 10.52 3.57
N ILE A 211 -0.83 10.14 3.71
CA ILE A 211 -0.07 10.21 4.95
C ILE A 211 1.13 11.12 4.71
N ASP A 212 1.61 11.75 5.78
CA ASP A 212 2.79 12.60 5.77
C ASP A 212 4.07 11.76 5.57
N SER A 213 4.22 11.25 4.36
CA SER A 213 5.34 10.46 3.88
C SER A 213 5.82 11.09 2.58
N GLU A 214 7.07 11.57 2.58
CA GLU A 214 7.68 12.26 1.43
C GLU A 214 7.53 11.45 0.13
N ASP A 215 7.80 10.15 0.19
CA ASP A 215 7.67 9.24 -0.96
C ASP A 215 6.23 9.11 -1.48
N VAL A 216 5.24 9.03 -0.57
CA VAL A 216 3.81 8.95 -0.96
C VAL A 216 3.37 10.25 -1.60
N ILE A 217 3.72 11.38 -0.97
CA ILE A 217 3.39 12.72 -1.47
C ILE A 217 4.05 12.93 -2.82
N PHE A 218 5.31 12.57 -2.99
CA PHE A 218 6.03 12.67 -4.25
C PHE A 218 5.33 11.91 -5.38
N LYS A 219 4.94 10.65 -5.15
CA LYS A 219 4.23 9.83 -6.14
C LYS A 219 2.84 10.38 -6.45
N TRP A 220 2.12 10.84 -5.43
CA TRP A 220 0.81 11.46 -5.61
C TRP A 220 0.93 12.74 -6.45
N MET A 221 1.92 13.58 -6.19
CA MET A 221 2.23 14.76 -7.00
C MET A 221 2.62 14.38 -8.43
N LYS A 222 3.45 13.34 -8.60
CA LYS A 222 3.79 12.80 -9.93
C LYS A 222 2.55 12.37 -10.72
N LEU A 223 1.61 11.65 -10.09
CA LEU A 223 0.35 11.26 -10.74
C LEU A 223 -0.48 12.49 -11.13
N ASN A 224 -0.54 13.52 -10.29
CA ASN A 224 -1.25 14.77 -10.63
C ASN A 224 -0.59 15.51 -11.80
N GLU A 225 0.73 15.50 -11.91
CA GLU A 225 1.45 16.09 -13.06
C GLU A 225 1.20 15.28 -14.35
N ILE A 226 1.14 13.94 -14.27
CA ILE A 226 0.71 13.11 -15.41
C ILE A 226 -0.72 13.47 -15.82
N ASN A 227 -1.63 13.59 -14.85
CA ASN A 227 -3.02 13.98 -15.12
C ASN A 227 -3.10 15.35 -15.79
N PHE A 228 -2.31 16.33 -15.33
CA PHE A 228 -2.21 17.64 -15.97
C PHE A 228 -1.81 17.51 -17.45
N LEU A 229 -0.83 16.67 -17.79
CA LEU A 229 -0.39 16.49 -19.18
C LEU A 229 -1.51 16.00 -20.10
N LEU A 230 -2.39 15.11 -19.64
CA LEU A 230 -3.48 14.53 -20.44
C LEU A 230 -4.46 15.58 -21.00
N LYS A 231 -4.62 16.73 -20.34
CA LYS A 231 -5.54 17.80 -20.78
C LYS A 231 -4.84 19.05 -21.29
N SER A 232 -3.51 19.08 -21.23
CA SER A 232 -2.72 20.27 -21.55
C SER A 232 -2.39 20.35 -23.04
N SER A 233 -2.22 21.57 -23.53
CA SER A 233 -1.60 21.86 -24.82
C SER A 233 -0.07 21.82 -24.72
N LEU A 234 0.63 21.65 -25.85
CA LEU A 234 2.09 21.71 -25.91
C LEU A 234 2.68 23.00 -25.30
N LEU A 235 1.97 24.13 -25.39
CA LEU A 235 2.42 25.40 -24.82
C LEU A 235 2.32 25.40 -23.29
N GLU A 236 1.22 24.89 -22.73
CA GLU A 236 1.04 24.77 -21.28
C GLU A 236 2.06 23.80 -20.68
N ILE A 237 2.36 22.70 -21.38
CA ILE A 237 3.40 21.75 -20.99
C ILE A 237 4.76 22.43 -20.92
N LEU A 238 5.15 23.20 -21.95
CA LEU A 238 6.41 23.96 -21.93
C LEU A 238 6.46 24.98 -20.80
N ASN A 239 5.36 25.70 -20.56
CA ASN A 239 5.28 26.67 -19.47
C ASN A 239 5.41 26.02 -18.09
N ARG A 240 4.79 24.84 -17.89
CA ARG A 240 4.89 24.09 -16.63
C ARG A 240 6.23 23.37 -16.46
N TRP A 241 6.92 23.06 -17.56
CA TRP A 241 8.31 22.59 -17.56
C TRP A 241 9.30 23.69 -17.16
N ALA A 242 9.08 24.92 -17.64
CA ALA A 242 9.89 26.11 -17.36
C ALA A 242 11.40 25.85 -17.46
N ASP A 243 11.84 25.36 -18.61
CA ASP A 243 13.24 25.01 -18.91
C ASP A 243 13.91 24.09 -17.88
N GLY A 244 13.13 23.22 -17.22
CA GLY A 244 13.61 22.26 -16.23
C GLY A 244 13.53 22.75 -14.79
N HIS A 245 12.97 23.93 -14.56
CA HIS A 245 12.80 24.54 -13.23
C HIS A 245 11.34 24.57 -12.75
N GLY A 246 10.41 24.11 -13.58
CA GLY A 246 8.99 24.15 -13.29
C GLY A 246 8.49 22.95 -12.49
N LEU A 247 7.23 23.01 -12.07
CA LEU A 247 6.60 21.97 -11.26
C LEU A 247 6.62 20.60 -11.93
N LEU A 248 6.51 20.57 -13.26
CA LEU A 248 6.56 19.32 -14.03
C LEU A 248 7.94 18.64 -13.92
N ALA A 249 9.03 19.41 -13.94
CA ALA A 249 10.40 18.91 -13.85
C ALA A 249 10.77 18.38 -12.45
N ASN A 250 10.07 18.85 -11.41
CA ASN A 250 10.28 18.37 -10.05
C ASN A 250 9.81 16.93 -9.83
N TYR A 251 8.83 16.46 -10.63
CA TYR A 251 8.18 15.16 -10.41
C TYR A 251 8.32 14.17 -11.57
N LEU A 252 8.56 14.65 -12.78
CA LEU A 252 8.74 13.81 -13.98
C LEU A 252 10.11 14.04 -14.61
N LYS A 253 10.76 12.94 -15.00
CA LYS A 253 12.03 12.99 -15.72
C LYS A 253 11.83 13.51 -17.15
N PRO A 254 12.85 14.13 -17.77
CA PRO A 254 12.78 14.59 -19.16
C PRO A 254 12.28 13.50 -20.14
N ASP A 255 12.73 12.26 -19.96
CA ASP A 255 12.33 11.15 -20.83
C ASP A 255 10.87 10.73 -20.65
N GLU A 256 10.36 10.77 -19.41
CA GLU A 256 8.94 10.50 -19.12
C GLU A 256 8.04 11.57 -19.75
N VAL A 257 8.43 12.85 -19.63
CA VAL A 257 7.71 13.97 -20.28
C VAL A 257 7.74 13.83 -21.80
N LYS A 258 8.91 13.54 -22.39
CA LYS A 258 9.03 13.31 -23.84
C LYS A 258 8.20 12.13 -24.31
N HIS A 259 8.15 11.05 -23.53
CA HIS A 259 7.33 9.87 -23.84
C HIS A 259 5.85 10.25 -23.88
N LEU A 260 5.33 10.91 -22.83
CA LEU A 260 3.93 11.33 -22.79
C LEU A 260 3.57 12.33 -23.90
N ILE A 261 4.47 13.26 -24.25
CA ILE A 261 4.27 14.16 -25.40
C ILE A 261 4.17 13.37 -26.72
N ARG A 262 4.95 12.30 -26.88
CA ARG A 262 4.85 11.45 -28.09
C ARG A 262 3.53 10.70 -28.14
N ALA A 263 3.07 10.19 -26.99
CA ALA A 263 1.82 9.46 -26.87
C ALA A 263 0.58 10.35 -27.11
N LEU A 264 0.61 11.59 -26.65
CA LEU A 264 -0.54 12.51 -26.70
C LEU A 264 -0.67 13.32 -27.99
N PHE A 265 0.44 13.60 -28.67
CA PHE A 265 0.46 14.53 -29.81
C PHE A 265 1.00 13.88 -31.07
N GLN A 266 0.28 14.09 -32.18
CA GLN A 266 0.73 13.66 -33.51
C GLN A 266 2.10 14.22 -33.90
N ASN A 267 2.82 13.48 -34.74
CA ASN A 267 4.12 13.91 -35.23
C ASN A 267 4.01 15.13 -36.15
N ASN A 268 4.48 16.28 -35.67
CA ASN A 268 4.57 17.51 -36.44
C ASN A 268 5.75 18.37 -35.97
N GLU A 269 6.03 19.43 -36.73
CA GLU A 269 7.14 20.35 -36.44
C GLU A 269 7.01 21.03 -35.07
N ARG A 270 5.76 21.35 -34.64
CA ARG A 270 5.50 21.97 -33.32
C ARG A 270 5.91 21.03 -32.19
N ARG A 271 5.52 19.75 -32.27
CA ARG A 271 5.91 18.70 -31.32
C ARG A 271 7.42 18.52 -31.29
N ALA A 272 8.09 18.47 -32.44
CA ALA A 272 9.54 18.33 -32.53
C ALA A 272 10.28 19.49 -31.83
N LYS A 273 9.82 20.74 -32.03
CA LYS A 273 10.37 21.93 -31.35
C LYS A 273 10.20 21.87 -29.84
N VAL A 274 9.05 21.40 -29.35
CA VAL A 274 8.79 21.23 -27.91
C VAL A 274 9.70 20.16 -27.32
N LEU A 275 9.78 18.99 -27.96
CA LEU A 275 10.62 17.88 -27.50
C LEU A 275 12.11 18.27 -27.38
N ALA A 276 12.61 19.15 -28.24
CA ALA A 276 13.98 19.66 -28.20
C ALA A 276 14.27 20.58 -27.00
N LYS A 277 13.23 21.19 -26.40
CA LYS A 277 13.34 22.06 -25.22
C LYS A 277 13.28 21.30 -23.90
N ILE A 278 12.71 20.09 -23.89
CA ILE A 278 12.72 19.22 -22.72
C ILE A 278 14.10 18.53 -22.65
N LYS A 279 14.94 18.90 -21.68
CA LYS A 279 16.30 18.34 -21.52
C LYS A 279 16.49 17.78 -20.13
#